data_AF-A0A075IPB7-F1
#
_entry.id   AF-A0A075IPB7-F1
#
_cell.length_a   1.000
_cell.length_b   1.000
_cell.length_c   1.000
_cell.angle_alpha   90.00
_cell.angle_beta   90.00
_cell.angle_gamma   90.00
#
_symmetry.space_group_name_H-M   'P 1'
#
loop_
_entity.id
_entity.type
_entity.pdbx_description
1 polymer ?
#
loop_
_entity_poly.entity_id
_entity_poly.type
_entity_poly.pdbx_seq_one_letter_code
_entity_poly.pdbx_strand_id
1 'polypeptide(L)' 'MALLPLLFLVTMLLPYLPAEGKDPAFTALLTTQAEVQQEIVNKHNELRKAVSPPASNMLKM' A
#
# COMPACT_ATOMS: atom_id res chain seq x y z
N MET A 1 -28.48 -34.05 -10.97
CA MET A 1 -27.28 -34.79 -11.42
C MET A 1 -26.08 -33.91 -11.79
N ALA A 2 -26.22 -32.59 -11.98
CA ALA A 2 -25.11 -31.72 -12.43
C ALA A 2 -24.37 -30.93 -11.33
N LEU A 3 -24.85 -30.93 -10.09
CA LEU A 3 -24.29 -30.09 -9.01
C LEU A 3 -22.91 -30.57 -8.54
N LEU A 4 -22.72 -31.89 -8.43
CA LEU A 4 -21.46 -32.51 -8.02
C LEU A 4 -20.33 -32.28 -9.05
N PRO A 5 -20.52 -32.50 -10.37
CA PRO A 5 -19.48 -32.18 -11.36
C PRO A 5 -19.20 -30.67 -11.47
N LEU A 6 -20.20 -29.81 -11.25
CA LEU A 6 -20.01 -28.36 -11.24
C LEU A 6 -19.12 -27.90 -10.08
N LEU A 7 -19.35 -28.43 -8.87
CA LEU A 7 -18.50 -28.14 -7.71
C LEU A 7 -17.07 -28.60 -7.93
N PHE A 8 -16.88 -29.80 -8.51
CA PHE A 8 -15.56 -30.32 -8.84
C PHE A 8 -14.81 -29.41 -9.83
N LEU A 9 -15.52 -28.90 -10.85
CA LEU A 9 -14.96 -27.98 -11.83
C LEU A 9 -14.55 -26.64 -11.20
N VAL A 10 -15.38 -26.09 -10.29
CA VAL A 10 -15.08 -24.84 -9.56
C VAL A 10 -13.85 -25.01 -8.67
N THR A 11 -13.74 -26.12 -7.94
CA THR A 11 -12.58 -26.38 -7.07
C THR A 11 -11.30 -26.60 -7.86
N MET A 12 -11.38 -27.23 -9.04
CA MET A 12 -10.24 -27.41 -9.95
C MET A 12 -9.77 -26.09 -10.56
N LEU A 13 -10.69 -25.16 -10.83
CA LEU A 13 -10.38 -23.87 -11.44
C LEU A 13 -9.89 -22.82 -10.43
N LEU A 14 -10.24 -22.97 -9.14
CA LEU A 14 -9.86 -22.06 -8.05
C LEU A 14 -8.37 -21.70 -7.99
N PRO A 15 -7.40 -22.64 -8.10
CA PRO A 15 -5.97 -22.31 -8.09
C PRO A 15 -5.46 -21.61 -9.36
N TYR A 16 -6.24 -21.61 -10.44
CA TYR A 16 -5.91 -20.90 -11.68
C TYR A 16 -6.46 -19.48 -11.71
N LEU A 17 -7.26 -19.09 -10.71
CA LEU A 17 -7.67 -17.70 -10.57
C LEU A 17 -6.45 -16.85 -10.20
N PRO A 18 -6.25 -15.69 -10.84
CA PRO A 18 -5.21 -14.77 -10.43
C PRO A 18 -5.47 -14.34 -8.99
N ALA A 19 -4.69 -14.87 -8.05
CA ALA A 19 -4.59 -14.32 -6.72
C ALA A 19 -3.80 -13.02 -6.86
N GLU A 20 -4.48 -11.88 -6.78
CA GLU A 20 -3.87 -10.58 -6.47
C GLU A 20 -3.34 -10.66 -5.03
N GLY A 21 -2.32 -11.49 -4.82
CA GLY A 21 -1.59 -11.58 -3.57
C GLY A 21 -0.80 -10.30 -3.41
N LYS A 22 -1.47 -9.22 -2.98
CA LYS A 22 -0.81 -8.00 -2.59
C LYS A 22 0.08 -8.37 -1.42
N ASP A 23 1.39 -8.30 -1.66
CA ASP A 23 2.40 -8.50 -0.64
C ASP A 23 2.01 -7.67 0.60
N PRO A 24 1.85 -8.29 1.78
CA PRO A 24 1.49 -7.57 3.00
C PRO A 24 2.44 -6.42 3.31
N ALA A 25 3.74 -6.58 2.98
CA ALA A 25 4.73 -5.51 3.15
C ALA A 25 4.44 -4.34 2.20
N PHE A 26 4.11 -4.61 0.95
CA PHE A 26 3.69 -3.57 0.01
C PHE A 26 2.39 -2.88 0.44
N THR A 27 1.43 -3.65 0.95
CA THR A 27 0.14 -3.13 1.43
C THR A 27 0.35 -2.14 2.57
N ALA A 28 1.28 -2.41 3.48
CA ALA A 28 1.64 -1.51 4.57
C ALA A 28 2.23 -0.16 4.10
N LEU A 29 2.77 -0.10 2.88
CA LEU A 29 3.34 1.11 2.28
C LEU A 29 2.34 1.92 1.45
N LEU A 30 1.07 1.48 1.35
CA LEU A 30 0.08 2.18 0.55
C LEU A 30 -0.17 3.58 1.09
N THR A 31 0.02 4.58 0.23
CA THR A 31 -0.18 6.00 0.55
C THR A 31 -1.65 6.39 0.63
N THR A 32 -2.58 5.47 0.43
CA THR A 32 -4.00 5.68 0.77
C THR A 32 -4.24 5.59 2.28
N GLN A 33 -3.31 5.04 3.04
CA GLN A 33 -3.37 4.97 4.50
C GLN A 33 -2.93 6.30 5.11
N ALA A 34 -3.74 6.85 6.02
CA ALA A 34 -3.48 8.16 6.62
C ALA A 34 -2.19 8.19 7.45
N GLU A 35 -1.84 7.09 8.10
CA GLU A 35 -0.62 6.95 8.92
C GLU A 35 0.64 7.06 8.05
N VAL A 36 0.64 6.39 6.89
CA VAL A 36 1.73 6.45 5.90
C VAL A 36 1.84 7.86 5.32
N GLN A 37 0.72 8.52 5.01
CA GLN A 37 0.73 9.91 4.55
C GLN A 37 1.33 10.84 5.61
N GLN A 38 0.96 10.65 6.87
CA GLN A 38 1.48 11.44 7.98
C GLN A 38 2.98 11.23 8.16
N GLU A 39 3.46 9.99 8.10
CA GLU A 39 4.89 9.66 8.13
C GLU A 39 5.65 10.38 7.02
N ILE A 40 5.14 10.31 5.78
CA ILE A 40 5.74 10.97 4.62
C ILE A 40 5.82 12.47 4.84
N VAL A 41 4.72 13.13 5.21
CA VAL A 41 4.67 14.59 5.41
C VAL A 41 5.61 15.01 6.55
N ASN A 42 5.64 14.25 7.64
CA ASN A 42 6.52 14.52 8.77
C ASN A 42 7.99 14.40 8.36
N LYS A 43 8.37 13.34 7.66
CA LYS A 43 9.75 13.13 7.21
C LYS A 43 10.22 14.25 6.29
N HIS A 44 9.38 14.69 5.36
CA HIS A 44 9.70 15.83 4.50
C HIS A 44 9.87 17.12 5.32
N ASN A 45 8.97 17.38 6.26
CA ASN A 45 9.06 18.56 7.13
C ASN A 45 10.31 18.54 8.04
N GLU A 46 10.74 17.38 8.53
CA GLU A 46 12.01 17.23 9.27
C GLU A 46 13.21 17.60 8.41
N LEU A 47 13.28 17.05 7.19
CA LEU A 47 14.37 17.35 6.26
C LEU A 47 14.38 18.84 5.87
N ARG A 48 13.21 19.43 5.63
CA ARG A 48 13.05 20.86 5.35
C ARG A 48 13.54 21.73 6.50
N LYS A 49 13.38 21.31 7.76
CA LYS A 49 13.89 22.04 8.93
C LYS A 49 15.40 21.92 9.09
N ALA A 50 15.99 20.81 8.67
CA ALA A 50 17.40 20.51 8.87
C ALA A 50 18.34 21.07 7.79
N VAL A 51 17.83 21.87 6.84
CA VAL A 51 18.66 22.40 5.74
C VAL A 51 19.73 23.36 6.23
N SER A 52 20.87 23.36 5.53
CA SER A 52 21.99 24.27 5.78
C SER A 52 22.44 24.93 4.45
N PRO A 53 22.54 26.27 4.37
CA PRO A 53 22.21 27.23 5.43
C PRO A 53 20.71 27.24 5.79
N PRO A 54 20.33 27.74 6.98
CA PRO A 54 18.92 27.82 7.38
C PRO A 54 18.10 28.65 6.39
N ALA A 55 16.93 28.14 6.01
CA ALA A 55 16.01 28.84 5.12
C ALA A 55 15.24 29.94 5.87
N SER A 56 15.06 31.10 5.23
CA SER A 56 14.40 32.27 5.83
C SER A 56 12.88 32.14 5.97
N ASN A 57 12.22 31.38 5.10
CA ASN A 57 10.75 31.30 5.02
C ASN A 57 10.23 29.94 4.53
N MET A 58 10.86 28.85 4.97
CA MET A 58 10.46 27.49 4.58
C MET A 58 9.04 27.17 5.06
N LEU A 59 8.08 27.02 4.14
CA LEU A 59 6.71 26.64 4.47
C LEU A 59 6.63 25.19 4.97
N LYS A 60 5.65 24.90 5.83
CA LYS A 60 5.34 23.52 6.21
C LYS A 60 4.58 22.85 5.05
N MET A 61 4.93 21.60 4.76
CA MET A 61 4.16 20.73 3.89
C MET A 61 2.89 20.28 4.60
#